data_AF-A0A7Y7Z822-F1
#
_entry.id   AF-A0A7Y7Z822-F1
#
_cell.length_a   1.000
_cell.length_b   1.000
_cell.length_c   1.000
_cell.angle_alpha   90.00
_cell.angle_beta   90.00
_cell.angle_gamma   90.00
#
_symmetry.space_group_name_H-M   'P 1'
#
loop_
_entity.id
_entity.type
_entity.pdbx_description
1 polymer ?
#
loop_
_entity_poly.entity_id
_entity_poly.type
_entity_poly.pdbx_seq_one_letter_code
_entity_poly.pdbx_strand_id
1 'polypeptide(L)'
;MTIQRVKVCAVCATEFTTSQIKAKYCPDCRGEAKHQNQKDRRQKIAEKRVVKLPVSEEWLWVAREVRRAGTVECLHSHTVETLEQLFELRNYKYKTYDFDFEKKRSKFHLCHIQPVKGSSSVGLLHPHNLFIGPSLANQVHRTKCYESAGLSISRFSLQSRWLIPEDMPDPKVLEKVQKYLGQVLIDYAKVNPIRTSQRLSLARWIHRNVPNCAHTLERLERMGMTELRKIRAEFEEKEIYQMDLRTKRSIVVALDEAVRLSEQLPQGQHRNDVAFLIPVLTVAGAWLSRQEDQEGLASILDRPYGVCWNPVALREGVDASAFRDFIAFQTFQTMQGAPLDRGMVLNTLRKYLHVPTLTPDYSNSNSSMQSVFRDQYVNFYSQVPTIQKAILAVGICNSVQEYEYLEKVREADREMAIFESFGYETCKDEFDYSTVNIQIEEDYVPNPSNPRLRKFIEPIFIDF
;
A
#
# COMPACT_ATOMS: atom_id res chain seq x y z
N MET A 1 -20.27 -56.63 -5.46
CA MET A 1 -20.64 -56.25 -6.84
C MET A 1 -21.00 -54.77 -6.86
N THR A 2 -20.25 -53.95 -7.59
CA THR A 2 -20.53 -52.52 -7.74
C THR A 2 -21.58 -52.33 -8.84
N ILE A 3 -22.79 -51.89 -8.48
CA ILE A 3 -23.87 -51.66 -9.46
C ILE A 3 -23.41 -50.58 -10.45
N GLN A 4 -23.21 -50.97 -11.70
CA GLN A 4 -22.94 -50.04 -12.80
C GLN A 4 -24.26 -49.49 -13.34
N ARG A 5 -24.28 -48.19 -13.62
CA ARG A 5 -25.45 -47.45 -14.11
C ARG A 5 -25.04 -46.69 -15.37
N VAL A 6 -25.85 -46.77 -16.42
CA VAL A 6 -25.68 -45.96 -17.63
C VAL A 6 -26.42 -44.64 -17.43
N LYS A 7 -25.77 -43.52 -17.74
CA LYS A 7 -26.31 -42.17 -17.60
C LYS A 7 -25.92 -41.29 -18.78
N VAL A 8 -26.71 -40.27 -19.06
CA VAL A 8 -26.42 -39.25 -20.06
C VAL A 8 -25.68 -38.08 -19.41
N CYS A 9 -24.56 -37.65 -19.98
CA CYS A 9 -23.79 -36.50 -19.52
C CYS A 9 -24.55 -35.20 -19.77
N ALA A 10 -24.67 -34.33 -18.76
CA ALA A 10 -25.36 -33.04 -18.89
C ALA A 10 -24.62 -31.98 -19.73
N VAL A 11 -23.39 -32.24 -20.16
CA VAL A 11 -22.58 -31.31 -20.99
C VAL A 11 -22.56 -31.76 -22.44
N CYS A 12 -22.03 -32.96 -22.72
CA CYS A 12 -21.87 -33.47 -24.09
C CYS A 12 -23.04 -34.35 -24.57
N ALA A 13 -24.05 -34.59 -23.73
CA ALA A 13 -25.19 -35.47 -24.01
C ALA A 13 -24.83 -36.93 -24.36
N THR A 14 -23.58 -37.35 -24.13
CA THR A 14 -23.13 -38.74 -24.38
C THR A 14 -23.44 -39.64 -23.19
N GLU A 15 -23.79 -40.90 -23.47
CA GLU A 15 -23.95 -41.93 -22.44
C GLU A 15 -22.60 -42.32 -21.82
N PHE A 16 -22.58 -42.53 -20.51
CA PHE A 16 -21.42 -42.99 -19.76
C PHE A 16 -21.83 -43.90 -18.61
N THR A 17 -20.94 -44.83 -18.25
CA THR A 17 -21.19 -45.80 -17.18
C THR A 17 -20.57 -45.32 -15.87
N THR A 18 -21.30 -45.42 -14.77
CA THR A 18 -20.85 -44.97 -13.44
C THR A 18 -21.44 -45.81 -12.32
N SER A 19 -20.68 -45.97 -11.24
CA SER A 19 -21.19 -46.58 -9.99
C SER A 19 -21.94 -45.57 -9.11
N GLN A 20 -21.87 -44.26 -9.40
CA GLN A 20 -22.42 -43.20 -8.55
C GLN A 20 -23.85 -42.78 -8.93
N ILE A 21 -24.79 -42.88 -7.98
CA ILE A 21 -26.19 -42.45 -8.16
C ILE A 21 -26.32 -40.95 -8.45
N LYS A 22 -25.38 -40.11 -7.99
CA LYS A 22 -25.43 -38.65 -8.17
C LYS A 22 -24.55 -38.12 -9.30
N ALA A 23 -23.84 -38.98 -10.03
CA ALA A 23 -23.03 -38.54 -11.18
C ALA A 23 -23.92 -37.93 -12.27
N LYS A 24 -23.54 -36.74 -12.75
CA LYS A 24 -24.23 -35.96 -13.80
C LYS A 24 -23.37 -35.74 -15.05
N TYR A 25 -22.07 -35.99 -14.96
CA TYR A 25 -21.08 -35.67 -15.98
C TYR A 25 -20.20 -36.89 -16.23
N CYS A 26 -19.86 -37.13 -17.50
CA CYS A 26 -18.88 -38.15 -17.88
C CYS A 26 -17.47 -37.76 -17.36
N PRO A 27 -16.50 -38.69 -17.35
CA PRO A 27 -15.13 -38.41 -16.89
C PRO A 27 -14.48 -37.22 -17.59
N ASP A 28 -14.66 -37.12 -18.92
CA ASP A 28 -14.02 -36.09 -19.74
C ASP A 28 -14.62 -34.69 -19.50
N CYS A 29 -15.95 -34.59 -19.41
CA CYS A 29 -16.63 -33.32 -19.14
C CYS A 29 -16.65 -32.92 -17.66
N ARG A 30 -16.15 -33.76 -16.74
CA ARG A 30 -16.20 -33.48 -15.29
C ARG A 30 -15.38 -32.24 -14.92
N GLY A 31 -14.22 -32.05 -15.54
CA GLY A 31 -13.35 -30.89 -15.33
C GLY A 31 -14.01 -29.60 -15.78
N GLU A 32 -14.55 -29.59 -17.00
CA GLU A 32 -15.28 -28.46 -17.58
C GLU A 32 -16.52 -28.09 -16.75
N ALA A 33 -17.35 -29.08 -16.40
CA ALA A 33 -18.53 -28.86 -15.56
C ALA A 33 -18.17 -28.32 -14.18
N LYS A 34 -17.06 -28.77 -13.57
CA LYS A 34 -16.57 -28.24 -12.30
C LYS A 34 -16.18 -26.77 -12.43
N HIS A 35 -15.46 -26.41 -13.51
CA HIS A 35 -15.06 -25.05 -13.78
C HIS A 35 -16.26 -24.13 -14.03
N GLN A 36 -17.24 -24.58 -14.81
CA GLN A 36 -18.47 -23.83 -15.07
C GLN A 36 -19.30 -23.64 -13.79
N ASN A 37 -19.52 -24.71 -13.01
CA ASN A 37 -20.21 -24.60 -11.72
C ASN A 37 -19.50 -23.65 -10.76
N GLN A 38 -18.17 -23.60 -10.78
CA GLN A 38 -17.40 -22.65 -9.98
C GLN A 38 -17.60 -21.21 -10.45
N LYS A 39 -17.62 -20.96 -11.77
CA LYS A 39 -17.96 -19.66 -12.36
C LYS A 39 -19.36 -19.21 -11.96
N ASP A 40 -20.36 -20.07 -12.12
CA ASP A 40 -21.75 -19.77 -11.78
C ASP A 40 -21.92 -19.50 -10.29
N ARG A 41 -21.23 -20.27 -9.43
CA ARG A 41 -21.24 -20.03 -7.99
C ARG A 41 -20.62 -18.68 -7.64
N ARG A 42 -19.48 -18.32 -8.26
CA ARG A 42 -18.83 -17.02 -8.05
C ARG A 42 -19.73 -15.87 -8.50
N GLN A 43 -20.40 -16.01 -9.64
CA GLN A 43 -21.37 -15.06 -10.16
C GLN A 43 -22.53 -14.84 -9.17
N LYS A 44 -23.19 -15.92 -8.72
CA LYS A 44 -24.28 -15.85 -7.73
C LYS A 44 -23.84 -15.23 -6.40
N ILE A 45 -22.60 -15.47 -5.97
CA ILE A 45 -22.05 -14.86 -4.76
C ILE A 45 -21.83 -13.36 -4.98
N ALA A 46 -21.27 -12.96 -6.12
CA ALA A 46 -21.05 -11.56 -6.47
C ALA A 46 -22.36 -10.77 -6.52
N GLU A 47 -23.39 -11.30 -7.17
CA GLU A 47 -24.73 -10.70 -7.20
C GLU A 47 -25.29 -10.48 -5.79
N LYS A 48 -25.19 -11.49 -4.91
CA LYS A 48 -25.58 -11.36 -3.49
C LYS A 48 -24.77 -10.32 -2.73
N ARG A 49 -23.50 -10.10 -3.10
CA ARG A 49 -22.63 -9.08 -2.49
C ARG A 49 -23.02 -7.68 -2.95
N VAL A 50 -23.36 -7.51 -4.23
CA VAL A 50 -23.81 -6.22 -4.80
C VAL A 50 -25.11 -5.73 -4.14
N VAL A 51 -26.02 -6.62 -3.76
CA VAL A 51 -27.20 -6.23 -2.98
C VAL A 51 -26.85 -5.54 -1.64
N LYS A 52 -25.63 -5.74 -1.11
CA LYS A 52 -25.17 -5.15 0.15
C LYS A 52 -24.55 -3.76 0.01
N LEU A 53 -24.52 -3.17 -1.19
CA LEU A 53 -24.02 -1.81 -1.39
C LEU A 53 -24.60 -0.78 -0.38
N PRO A 54 -25.93 -0.74 -0.11
CA PRO A 54 -26.51 0.27 0.77
C PRO A 54 -26.11 0.15 2.25
N VAL A 55 -25.47 -0.96 2.62
CA VAL A 55 -25.04 -1.22 4.00
C VAL A 55 -23.52 -1.34 4.12
N SER A 56 -22.77 -1.05 3.06
CA SER A 56 -21.31 -1.01 3.06
C SER A 56 -20.80 0.42 3.24
N GLU A 57 -19.84 0.62 4.15
CA GLU A 57 -19.30 1.95 4.47
C GLU A 57 -18.45 2.54 3.33
N GLU A 58 -17.80 1.66 2.57
CA GLU A 58 -17.03 1.99 1.38
C GLU A 58 -17.94 2.54 0.28
N TRP A 59 -19.05 1.86 0.02
CA TRP A 59 -19.98 2.26 -1.03
C TRP A 59 -20.90 3.40 -0.62
N LEU A 60 -21.25 3.54 0.66
CA LEU A 60 -21.89 4.75 1.17
C LEU A 60 -20.98 5.98 1.05
N TRP A 61 -19.66 5.81 1.17
CA TRP A 61 -18.71 6.87 0.82
C TRP A 61 -18.75 7.20 -0.68
N VAL A 62 -18.76 6.20 -1.57
CA VAL A 62 -18.93 6.42 -3.02
C VAL A 62 -20.22 7.20 -3.32
N ALA A 63 -21.34 6.83 -2.70
CA ALA A 63 -22.62 7.54 -2.87
C ALA A 63 -22.53 9.02 -2.50
N ARG A 64 -21.79 9.36 -1.42
CA ARG A 64 -21.54 10.74 -1.02
C ARG A 64 -20.68 11.50 -2.03
N GLU A 65 -19.61 10.90 -2.54
CA GLU A 65 -18.77 11.54 -3.56
C GLU A 65 -19.50 11.71 -4.91
N VAL A 66 -20.31 10.72 -5.30
CA VAL A 66 -21.18 10.79 -6.48
C VAL A 66 -22.21 11.93 -6.34
N ARG A 67 -22.87 12.05 -5.17
CA ARG A 67 -23.77 13.18 -4.87
C ARG A 67 -23.02 14.51 -4.94
N ARG A 68 -21.80 14.55 -4.39
CA ARG A 68 -20.92 15.74 -4.44
C ARG A 68 -20.55 16.10 -5.89
N ALA A 69 -20.36 15.13 -6.78
CA ALA A 69 -20.14 15.37 -8.21
C ALA A 69 -21.42 15.81 -8.95
N GLY A 70 -22.59 15.37 -8.47
CA GLY A 70 -23.89 15.62 -9.10
C GLY A 70 -24.22 14.66 -10.26
N THR A 71 -23.38 13.65 -10.50
CA THR A 71 -23.57 12.64 -11.55
C THR A 71 -22.84 11.35 -11.18
N VAL A 72 -23.37 10.18 -11.58
CA VAL A 72 -22.64 8.90 -11.46
C VAL A 72 -21.50 8.77 -12.46
N GLU A 73 -21.48 9.61 -13.50
CA GLU A 73 -20.43 9.61 -14.53
C GLU A 73 -19.06 10.04 -13.98
N CYS A 74 -18.98 10.53 -12.74
CA CYS A 74 -17.69 10.66 -12.07
C CYS A 74 -16.98 9.31 -11.84
N LEU A 75 -17.68 8.18 -11.96
CA LEU A 75 -17.12 6.82 -11.90
C LEU A 75 -16.71 6.27 -13.27
N HIS A 76 -16.56 7.14 -14.27
CA HIS A 76 -16.17 6.72 -15.62
C HIS A 76 -14.78 6.05 -15.65
N SER A 77 -14.58 5.15 -16.62
CA SER A 77 -13.31 4.46 -16.90
C SER A 77 -12.77 3.53 -15.81
N HIS A 78 -13.60 3.10 -14.85
CA HIS A 78 -13.16 2.11 -13.87
C HIS A 78 -13.04 0.70 -14.44
N THR A 79 -11.92 0.05 -14.13
CA THR A 79 -11.72 -1.42 -14.15
C THR A 79 -11.79 -1.98 -12.73
N VAL A 80 -11.71 -3.31 -12.59
CA VAL A 80 -11.65 -3.98 -11.27
C VAL A 80 -10.45 -3.48 -10.45
N GLU A 81 -9.30 -3.38 -11.10
CA GLU A 81 -8.02 -2.97 -10.50
C GLU A 81 -8.08 -1.52 -10.03
N THR A 82 -8.64 -0.62 -10.85
CA THR A 82 -8.77 0.79 -10.45
C THR A 82 -9.76 1.02 -9.31
N LEU A 83 -10.78 0.15 -9.16
CA LEU A 83 -11.67 0.18 -8.00
C LEU A 83 -10.97 -0.32 -6.74
N GLU A 84 -10.14 -1.36 -6.84
CA GLU A 84 -9.29 -1.82 -5.74
C GLU A 84 -8.37 -0.68 -5.29
N GLN A 85 -7.64 -0.06 -6.21
CA GLN A 85 -6.78 1.09 -5.94
C GLN A 85 -7.52 2.27 -5.32
N LEU A 86 -8.75 2.57 -5.76
CA LEU A 86 -9.58 3.62 -5.18
C LEU A 86 -9.87 3.34 -3.69
N PHE A 87 -10.27 2.12 -3.38
CA PHE A 87 -10.58 1.73 -2.00
C PHE A 87 -9.32 1.58 -1.14
N GLU A 88 -8.19 1.15 -1.70
CA GLU A 88 -6.89 1.18 -1.05
C GLU A 88 -6.48 2.61 -0.70
N LEU A 89 -6.59 3.57 -1.64
CA LEU A 89 -6.30 4.97 -1.40
C LEU A 89 -7.20 5.57 -0.31
N ARG A 90 -8.51 5.27 -0.36
CA ARG A 90 -9.46 5.66 0.69
C ARG A 90 -9.05 5.10 2.05
N ASN A 91 -8.70 3.81 2.11
CA ASN A 91 -8.32 3.15 3.37
C ASN A 91 -6.97 3.66 3.88
N TYR A 92 -6.04 3.94 2.98
CA TYR A 92 -4.74 4.52 3.30
C TYR A 92 -4.88 5.91 3.91
N LYS A 93 -5.76 6.76 3.38
CA LYS A 93 -6.11 8.06 3.99
C LYS A 93 -6.58 7.94 5.45
N TYR A 94 -7.28 6.86 5.83
CA TYR A 94 -7.65 6.63 7.23
C TYR A 94 -6.47 6.20 8.11
N LYS A 95 -5.40 5.63 7.53
CA LYS A 95 -4.16 5.29 8.26
C LYS A 95 -3.21 6.47 8.44
N THR A 96 -3.30 7.49 7.58
CA THR A 96 -2.50 8.73 7.68
C THR A 96 -3.15 9.78 8.59
N TYR A 97 -4.26 9.42 9.23
CA TYR A 97 -5.25 10.33 9.78
C TYR A 97 -4.85 10.92 11.14
N ASP A 98 -4.75 12.25 11.19
CA ASP A 98 -4.81 13.05 12.42
C ASP A 98 -6.17 13.75 12.42
N PHE A 99 -7.15 13.15 13.08
CA PHE A 99 -8.45 13.78 13.21
C PHE A 99 -8.65 14.31 14.59
N ASP A 100 -8.68 15.63 14.62
CA ASP A 100 -9.09 16.38 15.77
C ASP A 100 -10.61 16.18 15.93
N PHE A 101 -10.99 15.34 16.90
CA PHE A 101 -12.39 15.06 17.22
C PHE A 101 -13.12 16.31 17.72
N GLU A 102 -12.43 17.22 18.40
CA GLU A 102 -13.00 18.46 18.92
C GLU A 102 -13.30 19.43 17.77
N LYS A 103 -12.33 19.62 16.87
CA LYS A 103 -12.47 20.54 15.72
C LYS A 103 -13.14 19.91 14.52
N LYS A 104 -13.35 18.59 14.53
CA LYS A 104 -13.85 17.77 13.41
C LYS A 104 -13.05 18.02 12.12
N ARG A 105 -11.73 18.14 12.24
CA ARG A 105 -10.82 18.47 11.13
C ARG A 105 -9.78 17.39 10.95
N SER A 106 -9.55 17.02 9.70
CA SER A 106 -8.47 16.12 9.29
C SER A 106 -7.28 16.94 8.79
N LYS A 107 -6.07 16.53 9.15
CA LYS A 107 -4.84 17.10 8.60
C LYS A 107 -4.67 16.83 7.10
N PHE A 108 -5.17 15.68 6.63
CA PHE A 108 -5.08 15.27 5.23
C PHE A 108 -6.44 15.10 4.58
N HIS A 109 -6.53 15.50 3.32
CA HIS A 109 -7.71 15.31 2.47
C HIS A 109 -7.38 14.40 1.29
N LEU A 110 -8.42 13.77 0.76
CA LEU A 110 -8.35 13.16 -0.57
C LEU A 110 -8.60 14.28 -1.59
N CYS A 111 -7.50 14.78 -2.14
CA CYS A 111 -7.43 15.91 -3.05
C CYS A 111 -7.71 15.42 -4.47
N HIS A 112 -8.44 16.22 -5.25
CA HIS A 112 -8.71 15.92 -6.65
C HIS A 112 -7.78 16.75 -7.53
N ILE A 113 -7.04 16.12 -8.44
CA ILE A 113 -6.19 16.80 -9.43
C ILE A 113 -7.07 17.67 -10.34
N GLN A 114 -8.10 17.06 -10.94
CA GLN A 114 -9.17 17.79 -11.61
C GLN A 114 -10.38 17.90 -10.67
N PRO A 115 -10.90 19.11 -10.37
CA PRO A 115 -11.87 19.32 -9.31
C PRO A 115 -13.21 18.63 -9.57
N VAL A 116 -13.80 18.09 -8.50
CA VAL A 116 -15.13 17.44 -8.52
C VAL A 116 -16.19 18.30 -9.19
N LYS A 117 -16.21 19.61 -8.88
CA LYS A 117 -17.11 20.59 -9.49
C LYS A 117 -16.30 21.66 -10.21
N GLY A 118 -15.70 21.31 -11.35
CA GLY A 118 -15.11 22.29 -12.26
C GLY A 118 -16.19 23.15 -12.94
N SER A 119 -15.78 24.27 -13.54
CA SER A 119 -16.67 25.17 -14.29
C SER A 119 -17.21 24.50 -15.56
N SER A 120 -16.33 23.87 -16.34
CA SER A 120 -16.65 23.19 -17.61
C SER A 120 -16.60 21.67 -17.55
N SER A 121 -16.06 21.10 -16.47
CA SER A 121 -15.87 19.65 -16.31
C SER A 121 -16.19 19.16 -14.89
N VAL A 122 -16.35 17.85 -14.77
CA VAL A 122 -16.52 17.11 -13.51
C VAL A 122 -15.32 16.17 -13.36
N GLY A 123 -14.51 16.39 -12.33
CA GLY A 123 -13.41 15.50 -11.97
C GLY A 123 -13.91 14.10 -11.61
N LEU A 124 -13.21 13.07 -12.10
CA LEU A 124 -13.58 11.68 -11.83
C LEU A 124 -13.15 11.25 -10.42
N LEU A 125 -13.95 10.41 -9.79
CA LEU A 125 -13.60 9.70 -8.56
C LEU A 125 -12.73 8.49 -8.90
N HIS A 126 -11.54 8.74 -9.43
CA HIS A 126 -10.63 7.72 -9.97
C HIS A 126 -9.26 7.81 -9.26
N PRO A 127 -8.56 6.71 -8.95
CA PRO A 127 -7.26 6.76 -8.26
C PRO A 127 -6.21 7.64 -8.97
N HIS A 128 -6.29 7.76 -10.30
CA HIS A 128 -5.42 8.62 -11.11
C HIS A 128 -5.82 10.11 -11.11
N ASN A 129 -6.97 10.46 -10.54
CA ASN A 129 -7.40 11.84 -10.35
C ASN A 129 -7.32 12.27 -8.88
N LEU A 130 -6.81 11.40 -8.00
CA LEU A 130 -6.85 11.57 -6.56
C LEU A 130 -5.46 11.42 -5.97
N PHE A 131 -5.18 12.19 -4.93
CA PHE A 131 -4.03 11.99 -4.06
C PHE A 131 -4.32 12.44 -2.63
N ILE A 132 -3.50 12.01 -1.68
CA ILE A 132 -3.62 12.43 -0.29
C ILE A 132 -2.71 13.64 -0.06
N GLY A 133 -3.30 14.79 0.29
CA GLY A 133 -2.58 16.05 0.48
C GLY A 133 -3.04 16.81 1.72
N PRO A 134 -2.27 17.83 2.17
CA PRO A 134 -2.66 18.67 3.31
C PRO A 134 -4.00 19.35 3.09
N SER A 135 -4.85 19.34 4.13
CA SER A 135 -6.22 19.87 4.06
C SER A 135 -6.27 21.36 3.75
N LEU A 136 -5.39 22.16 4.36
CA LEU A 136 -5.28 23.60 4.14
C LEU A 136 -4.93 23.92 2.68
N ALA A 137 -3.90 23.28 2.14
CA ALA A 137 -3.47 23.50 0.76
C ALA A 137 -4.59 23.17 -0.25
N ASN A 138 -5.32 22.07 -0.04
CA ASN A 138 -6.48 21.72 -0.85
C ASN A 138 -7.64 22.73 -0.73
N GLN A 139 -7.92 23.25 0.46
CA GLN A 139 -8.93 24.29 0.66
C GLN A 139 -8.56 25.61 -0.02
N VAL A 140 -7.27 25.98 -0.01
CA VAL A 140 -6.76 27.18 -0.70
C VAL A 140 -6.80 26.99 -2.22
N HIS A 141 -6.50 25.79 -2.72
CA HIS A 141 -6.54 25.47 -4.15
C HIS A 141 -7.95 25.53 -4.74
N ARG A 142 -8.99 25.19 -3.95
CA ARG A 142 -10.41 25.26 -4.32
C ARG A 142 -10.73 24.46 -5.59
N THR A 143 -11.19 25.14 -6.64
CA THR A 143 -11.62 24.59 -7.93
C THR A 143 -10.66 24.98 -9.05
N LYS A 144 -9.44 25.42 -8.72
CA LYS A 144 -8.39 25.61 -9.71
C LYS A 144 -8.05 24.24 -10.34
N CYS A 145 -7.62 24.30 -11.58
CA CYS A 145 -7.18 23.13 -12.32
C CYS A 145 -6.08 23.53 -13.29
N TYR A 146 -5.25 22.57 -13.67
CA TYR A 146 -4.22 22.73 -14.68
C TYR A 146 -4.64 21.96 -15.93
N GLU A 147 -4.35 22.52 -17.09
CA GLU A 147 -4.67 21.88 -18.36
C GLU A 147 -3.97 20.52 -18.47
N SER A 148 -4.68 19.53 -18.99
CA SER A 148 -4.19 18.17 -19.20
C SER A 148 -3.75 17.40 -17.94
N ALA A 149 -4.08 17.89 -16.74
CA ALA A 149 -3.83 17.17 -15.49
C ALA A 149 -5.12 16.55 -14.93
N GLY A 150 -5.01 15.33 -14.42
CA GLY A 150 -6.13 14.62 -13.82
C GLY A 150 -7.17 14.11 -14.82
N LEU A 151 -8.14 13.35 -14.31
CA LEU A 151 -9.21 12.78 -15.13
C LEU A 151 -10.51 13.55 -14.90
N SER A 152 -11.19 13.91 -15.98
CA SER A 152 -12.52 14.50 -15.92
C SER A 152 -13.38 14.16 -17.13
N ILE A 153 -14.66 14.44 -16.98
CA ILE A 153 -15.64 14.43 -18.05
C ILE A 153 -16.17 15.85 -18.29
N SER A 154 -16.38 16.22 -19.55
CA SER A 154 -16.99 17.50 -19.90
C SER A 154 -18.43 17.56 -19.38
N ARG A 155 -18.85 18.71 -18.85
CA ARG A 155 -20.25 18.91 -18.41
C ARG A 155 -21.22 18.79 -19.57
N PHE A 156 -20.80 19.15 -20.78
CA PHE A 156 -21.62 19.07 -21.99
C PHE A 156 -21.84 17.63 -22.48
N SER A 157 -20.97 16.69 -22.08
CA SER A 157 -21.12 15.27 -22.41
C SER A 157 -21.90 14.46 -21.37
N LEU A 158 -22.31 15.10 -20.26
CA LEU A 158 -23.06 14.41 -19.20
C LEU A 158 -24.45 14.02 -19.70
N GLN A 159 -24.88 12.81 -19.35
CA GLN A 159 -26.18 12.30 -19.74
C GLN A 159 -27.19 12.56 -18.62
N SER A 160 -28.34 13.17 -18.95
CA SER A 160 -29.38 13.53 -17.98
C SER A 160 -29.85 12.35 -17.11
N ARG A 161 -29.85 11.13 -17.65
CA ARG A 161 -30.21 9.91 -16.90
C ARG A 161 -29.26 9.61 -15.73
N TRP A 162 -28.01 10.06 -15.81
CA TRP A 162 -26.96 9.79 -14.83
C TRP A 162 -26.78 10.91 -13.80
N LEU A 163 -27.48 12.03 -13.98
CA LEU A 163 -27.50 13.12 -13.00
C LEU A 163 -28.12 12.68 -11.67
N ILE A 164 -27.57 13.25 -10.59
CA ILE A 164 -28.00 12.99 -9.21
C ILE A 164 -28.57 14.28 -8.62
N PRO A 165 -29.89 14.34 -8.35
CA PRO A 165 -30.50 15.39 -7.55
C PRO A 165 -29.96 15.43 -6.12
N GLU A 166 -29.93 16.61 -5.50
CA GLU A 166 -29.37 16.80 -4.16
C GLU A 166 -30.14 16.03 -3.07
N ASP A 167 -31.45 15.88 -3.24
CA ASP A 167 -32.38 15.21 -2.33
C ASP A 167 -32.51 13.69 -2.56
N MET A 168 -31.81 13.13 -3.56
CA MET A 168 -31.88 11.70 -3.86
C MET A 168 -31.30 10.86 -2.70
N PRO A 169 -32.05 9.88 -2.15
CA PRO A 169 -31.58 9.08 -1.02
C PRO A 169 -30.47 8.11 -1.43
N ASP A 170 -29.54 7.82 -0.51
CA ASP A 170 -28.35 6.97 -0.76
C ASP A 170 -28.65 5.64 -1.46
N PRO A 171 -29.71 4.86 -1.09
CA PRO A 171 -30.03 3.62 -1.79
C PRO A 171 -30.35 3.82 -3.28
N LYS A 172 -30.97 4.94 -3.65
CA LYS A 172 -31.28 5.26 -5.06
C LYS A 172 -30.07 5.73 -5.84
N VAL A 173 -29.16 6.47 -5.19
CA VAL A 173 -27.85 6.80 -5.77
C VAL A 173 -27.07 5.52 -6.05
N LEU A 174 -27.04 4.58 -5.10
CA LEU A 174 -26.34 3.30 -5.25
C LEU A 174 -26.96 2.38 -6.30
N GLU A 175 -28.29 2.42 -6.49
CA GLU A 175 -28.96 1.74 -7.59
C GLU A 175 -28.47 2.26 -8.96
N LYS A 176 -28.28 3.59 -9.09
CA LYS A 176 -27.69 4.19 -10.30
C LYS A 176 -26.21 3.82 -10.46
N VAL A 177 -25.43 3.81 -9.38
CA VAL A 177 -24.02 3.36 -9.39
C VAL A 177 -23.91 1.91 -9.87
N GLN A 178 -24.74 1.02 -9.34
CA GLN A 178 -24.79 -0.38 -9.76
C GLN A 178 -25.11 -0.51 -11.26
N LYS A 179 -26.09 0.25 -11.75
CA LYS A 179 -26.44 0.27 -13.18
C LYS A 179 -25.32 0.83 -14.06
N TYR A 180 -24.61 1.85 -13.59
CA TYR A 180 -23.55 2.50 -14.35
C TYR A 180 -22.29 1.62 -14.45
N LEU A 181 -21.82 1.06 -13.34
CA LEU A 181 -20.63 0.18 -13.32
C LEU A 181 -20.90 -1.19 -13.93
N GLY A 182 -22.15 -1.68 -13.86
CA GLY A 182 -22.58 -2.91 -14.51
C GLY A 182 -21.68 -4.12 -14.19
N GLN A 183 -21.09 -4.69 -15.24
CA GLN A 183 -20.26 -5.90 -15.14
C GLN A 183 -18.97 -5.67 -14.33
N VAL A 184 -18.38 -4.48 -14.39
CA VAL A 184 -17.16 -4.15 -13.63
C VAL A 184 -17.38 -4.32 -12.13
N LEU A 185 -18.54 -3.87 -11.64
CA LEU A 185 -18.90 -4.03 -10.22
C LEU A 185 -19.11 -5.50 -9.84
N ILE A 186 -19.71 -6.29 -10.73
CA ILE A 186 -19.90 -7.73 -10.50
C ILE A 186 -18.55 -8.45 -10.44
N ASP A 187 -17.64 -8.13 -11.35
CA ASP A 187 -16.31 -8.73 -11.38
C ASP A 187 -15.46 -8.30 -10.18
N TYR A 188 -15.54 -7.02 -9.79
CA TYR A 188 -14.99 -6.54 -8.53
C TYR A 188 -15.53 -7.33 -7.35
N ALA A 189 -16.85 -7.55 -7.28
CA ALA A 189 -17.49 -8.27 -6.19
C ALA A 189 -17.17 -9.78 -6.14
N LYS A 190 -16.62 -10.38 -7.22
CA LYS A 190 -16.12 -11.77 -7.21
C LYS A 190 -14.86 -11.88 -6.35
N VAL A 191 -13.95 -10.92 -6.50
CA VAL A 191 -12.64 -10.89 -5.82
C VAL A 191 -12.77 -10.22 -4.45
N ASN A 192 -13.48 -9.09 -4.38
CA ASN A 192 -13.60 -8.26 -3.19
C ASN A 192 -14.95 -8.44 -2.48
N PRO A 193 -14.96 -8.80 -1.20
CA PRO A 193 -16.21 -8.99 -0.47
C PRO A 193 -16.84 -7.63 -0.10
N ILE A 194 -18.01 -7.33 -0.65
CA ILE A 194 -18.85 -6.23 -0.17
C ILE A 194 -19.56 -6.68 1.11
N ARG A 195 -19.22 -6.05 2.23
CA ARG A 195 -19.67 -6.43 3.58
C ARG A 195 -20.55 -5.36 4.18
N THR A 196 -21.44 -5.77 5.07
CA THR A 196 -22.13 -4.84 5.96
C THR A 196 -21.10 -4.14 6.84
N SER A 197 -21.23 -2.83 7.00
CA SER A 197 -20.30 -2.07 7.81
C SER A 197 -20.27 -2.59 9.24
N GLN A 198 -19.08 -2.59 9.83
CA GLN A 198 -18.90 -2.99 11.23
C GLN A 198 -19.72 -2.07 12.15
N ARG A 199 -19.83 -0.79 11.78
CA ARG A 199 -20.60 0.23 12.48
C ARG A 199 -22.09 -0.10 12.52
N LEU A 200 -22.71 -0.42 11.38
CA LEU A 200 -24.12 -0.83 11.32
C LEU A 200 -24.36 -2.17 12.02
N SER A 201 -23.42 -3.12 11.88
CA SER A 201 -23.49 -4.40 12.59
C SER A 201 -23.45 -4.20 14.11
N LEU A 202 -22.61 -3.28 14.59
CA LEU A 202 -22.49 -2.92 16.00
C LEU A 202 -23.75 -2.19 16.50
N ALA A 203 -24.29 -1.24 15.73
CA ALA A 203 -25.55 -0.56 16.06
C ALA A 203 -26.70 -1.56 16.25
N ARG A 204 -26.84 -2.53 15.33
CA ARG A 204 -27.86 -3.60 15.42
C ARG A 204 -27.61 -4.54 16.59
N TRP A 205 -26.36 -4.83 16.90
CA TRP A 205 -26.00 -5.63 18.06
C TRP A 205 -26.40 -4.92 19.36
N ILE A 206 -26.07 -3.63 19.49
CA ILE A 206 -26.42 -2.81 20.67
C ILE A 206 -27.93 -2.80 20.88
N HIS A 207 -28.69 -2.49 19.83
CA HIS A 207 -30.16 -2.46 19.89
C HIS A 207 -30.79 -3.79 20.33
N ARG A 208 -30.14 -4.92 20.05
CA ARG A 208 -30.66 -6.26 20.40
C ARG A 208 -30.22 -6.76 21.77
N ASN A 209 -29.01 -6.41 22.21
CA ASN A 209 -28.38 -7.04 23.38
C ASN A 209 -28.31 -6.10 24.59
N VAL A 210 -28.37 -4.79 24.40
CA VAL A 210 -28.33 -3.82 25.52
C VAL A 210 -29.76 -3.59 26.01
N PRO A 211 -30.15 -4.08 27.20
CA PRO A 211 -31.47 -3.85 27.76
C PRO A 211 -31.64 -2.36 28.06
N ASN A 212 -32.85 -1.82 27.85
CA ASN A 212 -33.17 -0.40 28.08
C ASN A 212 -32.27 0.59 27.33
N CYS A 213 -31.75 0.23 26.14
CA CYS A 213 -30.97 1.15 25.32
C CYS A 213 -31.80 2.42 25.02
N ALA A 214 -31.33 3.58 25.48
CA ALA A 214 -32.00 4.88 25.32
C ALA A 214 -32.06 5.38 23.86
N HIS A 215 -31.48 4.64 22.91
CA HIS A 215 -31.36 5.04 21.52
C HIS A 215 -32.12 4.08 20.62
N THR A 216 -32.98 4.63 19.75
CA THR A 216 -33.63 3.88 18.68
C THR A 216 -32.58 3.34 17.70
N LEU A 217 -32.92 2.28 16.96
CA LEU A 217 -32.02 1.72 15.95
C LEU A 217 -31.55 2.77 14.93
N GLU A 218 -32.44 3.63 14.45
CA GLU A 218 -32.08 4.70 13.52
C GLU A 218 -31.06 5.68 14.10
N ARG A 219 -31.17 5.99 15.40
CA ARG A 219 -30.20 6.84 16.08
C ARG A 219 -28.85 6.14 16.20
N LEU A 220 -28.83 4.87 16.59
CA LEU A 220 -27.61 4.05 16.67
C LEU A 220 -26.93 3.92 15.30
N GLU A 221 -27.70 3.73 14.22
CA GLU A 221 -27.18 3.65 12.86
C GLU A 221 -26.63 4.99 12.33
N ARG A 222 -26.86 6.12 13.02
CA ARG A 222 -26.25 7.42 12.70
C ARG A 222 -25.02 7.75 13.57
N MET A 223 -24.82 7.04 14.68
CA MET A 223 -23.71 7.28 15.60
C MET A 223 -22.36 6.86 15.00
N GLY A 224 -21.31 7.49 15.51
CA GLY A 224 -19.92 7.19 15.14
C GLY A 224 -19.45 5.83 15.68
N MET A 225 -18.46 5.22 15.02
CA MET A 225 -17.92 3.92 15.47
C MET A 225 -17.38 3.98 16.90
N THR A 226 -16.73 5.08 17.29
CA THR A 226 -16.19 5.28 18.64
C THR A 226 -17.30 5.35 19.69
N GLU A 227 -18.38 6.05 19.41
CA GLU A 227 -19.53 6.18 20.32
C GLU A 227 -20.23 4.84 20.50
N LEU A 228 -20.44 4.09 19.42
CA LEU A 228 -21.02 2.74 19.48
C LEU A 228 -20.10 1.78 20.26
N ARG A 229 -18.77 1.90 20.10
CA ARG A 229 -17.82 1.12 20.91
C ARG A 229 -17.87 1.49 22.38
N LYS A 230 -18.05 2.77 22.72
CA LYS A 230 -18.25 3.22 24.11
C LYS A 230 -19.46 2.55 24.74
N ILE A 231 -20.62 2.60 24.09
CA ILE A 231 -21.85 1.96 24.58
C ILE A 231 -21.65 0.46 24.79
N ARG A 232 -21.01 -0.22 23.84
CA ARG A 232 -20.74 -1.66 23.97
C ARG A 232 -19.74 -1.98 25.08
N ALA A 233 -18.69 -1.19 25.23
CA ALA A 233 -17.67 -1.37 26.24
C ALA A 233 -18.23 -1.15 27.66
N GLU A 234 -19.08 -0.14 27.83
CA GLU A 234 -19.82 0.13 29.07
C GLU A 234 -20.75 -1.04 29.44
N PHE A 235 -21.45 -1.62 28.46
CA PHE A 235 -22.31 -2.78 28.70
C PHE A 235 -21.52 -4.08 28.98
N GLU A 236 -20.38 -4.29 28.33
CA GLU A 236 -19.54 -5.48 28.54
C GLU A 236 -18.57 -5.34 29.73
N GLU A 237 -18.56 -4.21 30.43
CA GLU A 237 -17.59 -3.86 31.48
C GLU A 237 -16.13 -4.04 31.04
N LYS A 238 -15.83 -3.65 29.79
CA LYS A 238 -14.49 -3.76 29.19
C LYS A 238 -13.91 -2.40 28.87
N GLU A 239 -12.59 -2.31 28.92
CA GLU A 239 -11.89 -1.14 28.41
C GLU A 239 -12.00 -1.05 26.88
N ILE A 240 -12.11 0.19 26.39
CA ILE A 240 -12.19 0.45 24.96
C ILE A 240 -10.79 0.31 24.39
N TYR A 241 -10.58 -0.70 23.54
CA TYR A 241 -9.40 -0.74 22.70
C TYR A 241 -9.36 0.47 21.78
N GLN A 242 -8.44 1.40 22.07
CA GLN A 242 -8.07 2.50 21.19
C GLN A 242 -6.74 2.15 20.53
N MET A 243 -6.77 2.06 19.20
CA MET A 243 -5.55 1.95 18.43
C MET A 243 -4.94 3.34 18.32
N ASP A 244 -3.76 3.53 18.91
CA ASP A 244 -3.01 4.77 18.78
C ASP A 244 -2.37 4.82 17.39
N LEU A 245 -3.09 5.42 16.43
CA LEU A 245 -2.57 5.66 15.10
C LEU A 245 -1.70 6.92 15.14
N ARG A 246 -0.38 6.74 15.17
CA ARG A 246 0.54 7.87 15.03
C ARG A 246 0.37 8.53 13.67
N THR A 247 0.07 9.82 13.69
CA THR A 247 -0.08 10.65 12.50
C THR A 247 1.19 10.62 11.66
N LYS A 248 1.06 10.23 10.38
CA LYS A 248 2.16 10.36 9.43
C LYS A 248 2.51 11.84 9.18
N ARG A 249 3.81 12.13 9.06
CA ARG A 249 4.29 13.47 8.68
C ARG A 249 3.89 13.78 7.23
N SER A 250 3.63 15.06 6.95
CA SER A 250 3.19 15.50 5.61
C SER A 250 4.19 15.17 4.51
N ILE A 251 5.49 15.22 4.78
CA ILE A 251 6.52 14.86 3.81
C ILE A 251 6.54 13.35 3.50
N VAL A 252 6.23 12.50 4.49
CA VAL A 252 6.12 11.04 4.29
C VAL A 252 4.91 10.73 3.41
N VAL A 253 3.76 11.33 3.73
CA VAL A 253 2.55 11.17 2.90
C VAL A 253 2.81 11.67 1.48
N ALA A 254 3.50 12.80 1.33
CA ALA A 254 3.85 13.33 0.03
C ALA A 254 4.81 12.43 -0.75
N LEU A 255 5.82 11.85 -0.10
CA LEU A 255 6.73 10.90 -0.74
C LEU A 255 5.99 9.63 -1.19
N ASP A 256 5.18 9.05 -0.31
CA ASP A 256 4.36 7.86 -0.62
C ASP A 256 3.43 8.13 -1.82
N GLU A 257 2.79 9.30 -1.85
CA GLU A 257 1.92 9.70 -2.96
C GLU A 257 2.70 10.04 -4.23
N ALA A 258 3.90 10.61 -4.14
CA ALA A 258 4.74 10.87 -5.31
C ALA A 258 5.19 9.56 -5.97
N VAL A 259 5.62 8.58 -5.18
CA VAL A 259 5.94 7.23 -5.67
C VAL A 259 4.72 6.61 -6.35
N ARG A 260 3.58 6.54 -5.65
CA ARG A 260 2.33 5.97 -6.19
C ARG A 260 1.90 6.63 -7.50
N LEU A 261 1.87 7.97 -7.54
CA LEU A 261 1.47 8.71 -8.73
C LEU A 261 2.48 8.57 -9.88
N SER A 262 3.78 8.46 -9.59
CA SER A 262 4.81 8.21 -10.61
C SER A 262 4.67 6.85 -11.30
N GLU A 263 4.01 5.89 -10.65
CA GLU A 263 3.72 4.56 -11.19
C GLU A 263 2.36 4.50 -11.90
N GLN A 264 1.34 5.13 -11.30
CA GLN A 264 -0.07 4.99 -11.71
C GLN A 264 -0.55 6.04 -12.71
N LEU A 265 0.04 7.26 -12.72
CA LEU A 265 -0.40 8.29 -13.66
C LEU A 265 -0.09 7.88 -15.12
N PRO A 266 -0.92 8.32 -16.08
CA PRO A 266 -0.61 8.19 -17.50
C PRO A 266 0.76 8.81 -17.84
N GLN A 267 1.43 8.27 -18.86
CA GLN A 267 2.68 8.86 -19.35
C GLN A 267 2.44 10.30 -19.82
N GLY A 268 3.30 11.22 -19.39
CA GLY A 268 3.18 12.63 -19.71
C GLY A 268 3.96 13.51 -18.75
N GLN A 269 3.89 14.82 -18.97
CA GLN A 269 4.64 15.82 -18.19
C GLN A 269 4.32 15.76 -16.70
N HIS A 270 3.02 15.62 -16.34
CA HIS A 270 2.60 15.57 -14.94
C HIS A 270 3.23 14.40 -14.17
N ARG A 271 3.22 13.19 -14.75
CA ARG A 271 3.89 12.02 -14.18
C ARG A 271 5.40 12.26 -14.03
N ASN A 272 6.04 12.83 -15.04
CA ASN A 272 7.48 13.10 -15.03
C ASN A 272 7.87 14.12 -13.95
N ASP A 273 7.03 15.13 -13.72
CA ASP A 273 7.27 16.15 -12.70
C ASP A 273 7.04 15.61 -11.29
N VAL A 274 6.03 14.76 -11.11
CA VAL A 274 5.83 14.03 -9.84
C VAL A 274 7.00 13.07 -9.57
N ALA A 275 7.47 12.34 -10.58
CA ALA A 275 8.63 11.45 -10.44
C ALA A 275 9.90 12.22 -10.07
N PHE A 276 10.10 13.41 -10.64
CA PHE A 276 11.22 14.29 -10.28
C PHE A 276 11.20 14.72 -8.81
N LEU A 277 10.01 14.85 -8.19
CA LEU A 277 9.90 15.21 -6.77
C LEU A 277 10.31 14.08 -5.81
N ILE A 278 10.36 12.83 -6.25
CA ILE A 278 10.73 11.70 -5.37
C ILE A 278 12.13 11.91 -4.75
N PRO A 279 13.22 12.09 -5.52
CA PRO A 279 14.54 12.34 -4.92
C PRO A 279 14.59 13.65 -4.12
N VAL A 280 13.84 14.68 -4.53
CA VAL A 280 13.73 15.96 -3.80
C VAL A 280 13.14 15.74 -2.39
N LEU A 281 12.03 15.01 -2.31
CA LEU A 281 11.33 14.70 -1.06
C LEU A 281 12.15 13.75 -0.18
N THR A 282 12.85 12.78 -0.78
CA THR A 282 13.77 11.90 -0.05
C THR A 282 14.89 12.69 0.61
N VAL A 283 15.52 13.62 -0.12
CA VAL A 283 16.59 14.48 0.43
C VAL A 283 16.05 15.40 1.53
N ALA A 284 14.95 16.11 1.28
CA ALA A 284 14.35 16.99 2.28
C ALA A 284 13.88 16.21 3.53
N GLY A 285 13.35 15.00 3.34
CA GLY A 285 12.95 14.10 4.43
C GLY A 285 14.13 13.55 5.22
N ALA A 286 15.23 13.21 4.55
CA ALA A 286 16.48 12.79 5.20
C ALA A 286 17.09 13.93 6.04
N TRP A 287 17.02 15.18 5.59
CA TRP A 287 17.41 16.32 6.40
C TRP A 287 16.50 16.50 7.62
N LEU A 288 15.17 16.47 7.43
CA LEU A 288 14.21 16.60 8.52
C LEU A 288 14.36 15.48 9.56
N SER A 289 14.67 14.26 9.11
CA SER A 289 14.87 13.11 10.01
C SER A 289 16.11 13.22 10.87
N ARG A 290 16.91 14.29 10.78
CA ARG A 290 18.07 14.56 11.63
C ARG A 290 17.87 15.72 12.60
N GLN A 291 16.72 16.38 12.57
CA GLN A 291 16.36 17.42 13.52
C GLN A 291 15.84 16.82 14.83
N GLU A 292 16.25 17.36 15.99
CA GLU A 292 15.96 16.77 17.32
C GLU A 292 14.46 16.75 17.65
N ASP A 293 13.69 17.71 17.15
CA ASP A 293 12.25 17.89 17.40
C ASP A 293 11.34 17.15 16.39
N GLN A 294 11.93 16.38 15.46
CA GLN A 294 11.20 15.75 14.36
C GLN A 294 11.10 14.23 14.53
N GLU A 295 9.99 13.76 15.09
CA GLU A 295 9.62 12.33 15.10
C GLU A 295 8.82 11.91 13.85
N GLY A 296 8.65 10.59 13.64
CA GLY A 296 7.75 10.04 12.61
C GLY A 296 8.29 10.02 11.18
N LEU A 297 9.63 10.06 11.03
CA LEU A 297 10.34 10.06 9.74
C LEU A 297 11.18 8.79 9.50
N ALA A 298 11.04 7.78 10.37
CA ALA A 298 11.80 6.54 10.31
C ALA A 298 11.59 5.76 8.99
N SER A 299 10.47 5.96 8.29
CA SER A 299 10.23 5.36 6.97
C SER A 299 11.11 5.95 5.87
N ILE A 300 11.64 7.17 6.05
CA ILE A 300 12.56 7.81 5.11
C ILE A 300 14.00 7.50 5.51
N LEU A 301 14.33 7.77 6.78
CA LEU A 301 15.67 7.55 7.31
C LEU A 301 15.63 7.29 8.82
N ASP A 302 15.87 6.03 9.19
CA ASP A 302 15.87 5.53 10.56
C ASP A 302 17.13 5.97 11.34
N ARG A 303 17.07 5.93 12.67
CA ARG A 303 18.16 6.32 13.60
C ARG A 303 18.61 5.12 14.43
N PRO A 304 19.28 4.12 13.83
CA PRO A 304 19.77 2.98 14.59
C PRO A 304 20.80 3.43 15.63
N TYR A 305 20.73 2.80 16.81
CA TYR A 305 21.65 3.08 17.91
C TYR A 305 23.11 2.80 17.50
N GLY A 306 24.04 3.70 17.83
CA GLY A 306 25.47 3.50 17.52
C GLY A 306 25.87 3.81 16.07
N VAL A 307 24.95 4.28 15.23
CA VAL A 307 25.25 4.75 13.87
C VAL A 307 25.02 6.25 13.77
N CYS A 308 26.04 6.97 13.30
CA CYS A 308 25.97 8.41 13.08
C CYS A 308 25.99 8.70 11.59
N TRP A 309 24.90 9.26 11.06
CA TRP A 309 24.88 9.72 9.67
C TRP A 309 23.97 10.92 9.53
N ASN A 310 24.56 12.02 9.04
CA ASN A 310 23.84 13.22 8.66
C ASN A 310 24.07 13.48 7.16
N PRO A 311 23.23 12.90 6.28
CA PRO A 311 23.47 12.94 4.84
C PRO A 311 23.40 14.35 4.26
N VAL A 312 22.59 15.23 4.86
CA VAL A 312 22.33 16.58 4.37
C VAL A 312 22.06 17.52 5.53
N ALA A 313 22.64 18.71 5.45
CA ALA A 313 22.47 19.76 6.46
C ALA A 313 22.12 21.09 5.81
N LEU A 314 21.41 21.95 6.54
CA LEU A 314 21.19 23.33 6.12
C LEU A 314 22.51 24.09 6.10
N ARG A 315 22.65 24.99 5.13
CA ARG A 315 23.75 25.96 5.10
C ARG A 315 23.56 27.00 6.20
N GLU A 316 24.65 27.63 6.62
CA GLU A 316 24.60 28.68 7.64
C GLU A 316 23.77 29.90 7.16
N GLY A 317 22.97 30.47 8.06
CA GLY A 317 22.20 31.69 7.81
C GLY A 317 20.94 31.54 6.98
N VAL A 318 20.50 30.32 6.64
CA VAL A 318 19.24 30.09 5.90
C VAL A 318 18.10 29.68 6.83
N ASP A 319 16.87 30.10 6.51
CA ASP A 319 15.68 29.76 7.29
C ASP A 319 15.13 28.37 6.95
N ALA A 320 15.15 27.48 7.94
CA ALA A 320 14.59 26.13 7.86
C ALA A 320 13.09 26.14 7.53
N SER A 321 12.34 27.12 8.01
CA SER A 321 10.90 27.20 7.80
C SER A 321 10.57 27.57 6.35
N ALA A 322 11.24 28.60 5.80
CA ALA A 322 11.12 28.94 4.38
C ALA A 322 11.45 27.76 3.45
N PHE A 323 12.45 26.94 3.77
CA PHE A 323 12.77 25.74 3.00
C PHE A 323 11.63 24.71 3.04
N ARG A 324 11.12 24.41 4.24
CA ARG A 324 9.99 23.46 4.41
C ARG A 324 8.75 23.93 3.64
N ASP A 325 8.43 25.21 3.74
CA ASP A 325 7.26 25.79 3.07
C ASP A 325 7.41 25.74 1.54
N PHE A 326 8.62 26.02 1.03
CA PHE A 326 8.92 25.88 -0.39
C PHE A 326 8.68 24.45 -0.88
N ILE A 327 9.26 23.45 -0.20
CA ILE A 327 9.09 22.03 -0.58
C ILE A 327 7.62 21.63 -0.51
N ALA A 328 6.94 21.94 0.60
CA ALA A 328 5.53 21.59 0.78
C ALA A 328 4.63 22.24 -0.30
N PHE A 329 4.88 23.51 -0.64
CA PHE A 329 4.14 24.22 -1.66
C PHE A 329 4.37 23.63 -3.05
N GLN A 330 5.63 23.46 -3.46
CA GLN A 330 5.95 22.92 -4.79
C GLN A 330 5.39 21.52 -4.96
N THR A 331 5.56 20.67 -3.96
CA THR A 331 5.03 19.30 -4.01
C THR A 331 3.53 19.26 -4.16
N PHE A 332 2.79 20.07 -3.38
CA PHE A 332 1.35 20.11 -3.50
C PHE A 332 0.89 20.61 -4.88
N GLN A 333 1.48 21.68 -5.40
CA GLN A 333 1.13 22.23 -6.72
C GLN A 333 1.42 21.23 -7.83
N THR A 334 2.58 20.56 -7.81
CA THR A 334 2.93 19.55 -8.82
C THR A 334 2.02 18.33 -8.75
N MET A 335 1.69 17.82 -7.56
CA MET A 335 0.70 16.73 -7.43
C MET A 335 -0.65 17.13 -8.01
N GLN A 336 -1.02 18.40 -7.85
CA GLN A 336 -2.24 18.98 -8.37
C GLN A 336 -2.21 19.23 -9.89
N GLY A 337 -1.06 19.03 -10.55
CA GLY A 337 -0.91 19.16 -12.01
C GLY A 337 -0.19 20.41 -12.48
N ALA A 338 0.31 21.26 -11.57
CA ALA A 338 1.06 22.44 -11.95
C ALA A 338 2.39 22.04 -12.61
N PRO A 339 2.79 22.70 -13.71
CA PRO A 339 4.11 22.47 -14.31
C PRO A 339 5.21 22.83 -13.31
N LEU A 340 6.24 21.99 -13.24
CA LEU A 340 7.33 22.17 -12.29
C LEU A 340 8.56 22.80 -12.94
N ASP A 341 9.00 23.93 -12.40
CA ASP A 341 10.33 24.48 -12.72
C ASP A 341 11.41 23.71 -11.96
N ARG A 342 11.96 22.69 -12.62
CA ARG A 342 13.02 21.83 -12.07
C ARG A 342 14.28 22.64 -11.76
N GLY A 343 14.62 23.63 -12.58
CA GLY A 343 15.81 24.47 -12.37
C GLY A 343 15.70 25.27 -11.08
N MET A 344 14.55 25.90 -10.85
CA MET A 344 14.26 26.60 -9.60
C MET A 344 14.34 25.67 -8.39
N VAL A 345 13.77 24.45 -8.47
CA VAL A 345 13.83 23.48 -7.36
C VAL A 345 15.26 23.08 -7.05
N LEU A 346 16.05 22.69 -8.06
CA LEU A 346 17.45 22.29 -7.86
C LEU A 346 18.32 23.43 -7.32
N ASN A 347 18.15 24.64 -7.86
CA ASN A 347 18.88 25.82 -7.38
C ASN A 347 18.51 26.16 -5.93
N THR A 348 17.24 25.97 -5.56
CA THR A 348 16.79 26.15 -4.17
C THR A 348 17.41 25.10 -3.27
N LEU A 349 17.41 23.82 -3.66
CA LEU A 349 18.07 22.77 -2.88
C LEU A 349 19.56 23.08 -2.67
N ARG A 350 20.29 23.49 -3.70
CA ARG A 350 21.71 23.87 -3.59
C ARG A 350 21.94 25.09 -2.70
N LYS A 351 21.02 26.05 -2.71
CA LYS A 351 21.05 27.24 -1.85
C LYS A 351 20.85 26.91 -0.37
N TYR A 352 19.96 25.97 -0.07
CA TYR A 352 19.59 25.66 1.31
C TYR A 352 20.40 24.53 1.92
N LEU A 353 20.77 23.51 1.13
CA LEU A 353 21.38 22.29 1.61
C LEU A 353 22.84 22.16 1.13
N HIS A 354 23.61 21.43 1.93
CA HIS A 354 24.90 20.87 1.55
C HIS A 354 25.01 19.44 2.10
N VAL A 355 25.98 18.68 1.59
CA VAL A 355 26.22 17.27 1.94
C VAL A 355 27.45 17.19 2.85
N PRO A 356 27.29 17.00 4.18
CA PRO A 356 28.42 16.86 5.09
C PRO A 356 29.19 15.55 4.85
N THR A 357 28.45 14.45 4.69
CA THR A 357 29.00 13.13 4.43
C THR A 357 28.03 12.30 3.59
N LEU A 358 28.54 11.59 2.58
CA LEU A 358 27.77 10.61 1.81
C LEU A 358 27.68 9.24 2.47
N THR A 359 28.55 8.94 3.43
CA THR A 359 28.65 7.61 4.05
C THR A 359 28.30 7.64 5.53
N PRO A 360 27.51 6.69 6.03
CA PRO A 360 27.28 6.53 7.45
C PRO A 360 28.56 6.17 8.21
N ASP A 361 28.66 6.64 9.45
CA ASP A 361 29.68 6.22 10.40
C ASP A 361 29.12 5.12 11.32
N TYR A 362 29.73 3.95 11.26
CA TYR A 362 29.39 2.76 12.05
C TYR A 362 30.39 2.49 13.18
N SER A 363 31.34 3.39 13.45
CA SER A 363 32.41 3.21 14.44
C SER A 363 31.92 2.84 15.85
N ASN A 364 30.71 3.30 16.21
CA ASN A 364 30.09 3.05 17.51
C ASN A 364 29.06 1.89 17.50
N SER A 365 28.94 1.18 16.39
CA SER A 365 28.03 0.05 16.21
C SER A 365 28.77 -1.28 16.38
N ASN A 366 28.17 -2.25 17.07
CA ASN A 366 28.68 -3.62 17.13
C ASN A 366 27.59 -4.66 16.82
N SER A 367 27.98 -5.93 16.67
CA SER A 367 27.08 -7.02 16.31
C SER A 367 25.94 -7.24 17.31
N SER A 368 26.20 -7.05 18.61
CA SER A 368 25.18 -7.15 19.66
C SER A 368 24.13 -6.04 19.52
N MET A 369 24.54 -4.79 19.26
CA MET A 369 23.63 -3.66 19.04
C MET A 369 22.79 -3.87 17.77
N GLN A 370 23.40 -4.36 16.69
CA GLN A 370 22.70 -4.69 15.45
C GLN A 370 21.65 -5.78 15.65
N SER A 371 21.93 -6.77 16.50
CA SER A 371 20.96 -7.81 16.84
C SER A 371 19.78 -7.27 17.65
N VAL A 372 20.03 -6.42 18.65
CA VAL A 372 18.99 -5.82 19.51
C VAL A 372 18.09 -4.87 18.73
N PHE A 373 18.65 -4.05 17.83
CA PHE A 373 17.92 -3.06 17.04
C PHE A 373 17.75 -3.51 15.57
N ARG A 374 17.61 -4.82 15.34
CA ARG A 374 17.62 -5.43 14.00
C ARG A 374 16.73 -4.71 13.00
N ASP A 375 15.49 -4.40 13.37
CA ASP A 375 14.54 -3.77 12.45
C ASP A 375 14.99 -2.38 12.00
N GLN A 376 15.58 -1.58 12.91
CA GLN A 376 16.10 -0.25 12.58
C GLN A 376 17.30 -0.35 11.64
N TYR A 377 18.20 -1.29 11.87
CA TYR A 377 19.35 -1.51 11.00
C TYR A 377 18.95 -2.02 9.62
N VAL A 378 18.00 -2.97 9.54
CA VAL A 378 17.48 -3.47 8.26
C VAL A 378 16.86 -2.33 7.45
N ASN A 379 16.03 -1.50 8.09
CA ASN A 379 15.46 -0.31 7.43
C ASN A 379 16.57 0.64 6.98
N PHE A 380 17.50 0.98 7.88
CA PHE A 380 18.59 1.92 7.61
C PHE A 380 19.47 1.47 6.44
N TYR A 381 19.87 0.19 6.39
CA TYR A 381 20.68 -0.34 5.28
C TYR A 381 19.94 -0.25 3.94
N SER A 382 18.62 -0.44 3.91
CA SER A 382 17.84 -0.27 2.67
C SER A 382 17.67 1.22 2.27
N GLN A 383 17.69 2.12 3.24
CA GLN A 383 17.47 3.57 3.04
C GLN A 383 18.74 4.29 2.59
N VAL A 384 19.92 3.87 3.07
CA VAL A 384 21.21 4.51 2.76
C VAL A 384 21.44 4.64 1.25
N PRO A 385 21.38 3.55 0.44
CA PRO A 385 21.57 3.65 -1.01
C PRO A 385 20.50 4.50 -1.70
N THR A 386 19.26 4.45 -1.21
CA THR A 386 18.14 5.23 -1.73
C THR A 386 18.38 6.74 -1.56
N ILE A 387 18.87 7.15 -0.39
CA ILE A 387 19.18 8.54 -0.08
C ILE A 387 20.43 9.01 -0.83
N GLN A 388 21.48 8.18 -0.90
CA GLN A 388 22.68 8.49 -1.68
C GLN A 388 22.33 8.75 -3.16
N LYS A 389 21.56 7.85 -3.79
CA LYS A 389 21.07 8.03 -5.17
C LYS A 389 20.22 9.30 -5.31
N ALA A 390 19.38 9.62 -4.32
CA ALA A 390 18.57 10.83 -4.34
C ALA A 390 19.43 12.11 -4.27
N ILE A 391 20.48 12.12 -3.43
CA ILE A 391 21.44 13.24 -3.31
C ILE A 391 22.14 13.51 -4.64
N LEU A 392 22.61 12.46 -5.31
CA LEU A 392 23.23 12.55 -6.63
C LEU A 392 22.23 13.07 -7.68
N ALA A 393 21.02 12.53 -7.69
CA ALA A 393 19.99 12.91 -8.65
C ALA A 393 19.59 14.40 -8.56
N VAL A 394 19.62 14.98 -7.36
CA VAL A 394 19.36 16.43 -7.18
C VAL A 394 20.62 17.29 -7.35
N GLY A 395 21.80 16.69 -7.49
CA GLY A 395 23.05 17.39 -7.77
C GLY A 395 23.43 18.42 -6.70
N ILE A 396 23.33 18.07 -5.42
CA ILE A 396 23.77 18.90 -4.28
C ILE A 396 25.14 18.48 -3.72
N CYS A 397 25.67 17.33 -4.16
CA CYS A 397 27.03 16.89 -3.85
C CYS A 397 28.06 17.72 -4.61
N ASN A 398 29.26 17.83 -4.05
CA ASN A 398 30.40 18.36 -4.81
C ASN A 398 30.99 17.27 -5.73
N SER A 399 31.77 17.68 -6.74
CA SER A 399 32.31 16.75 -7.75
C SER A 399 33.24 15.69 -7.17
N VAL A 400 33.92 15.98 -6.07
CA VAL A 400 34.83 15.04 -5.40
C VAL A 400 34.03 13.94 -4.71
N GLN A 401 33.01 14.31 -3.93
CA GLN A 401 32.10 13.40 -3.25
C GLN A 401 31.37 12.48 -4.23
N GLU A 402 30.92 13.04 -5.36
CA GLU A 402 30.29 12.27 -6.44
C GLU A 402 31.26 11.24 -7.01
N TYR A 403 32.49 11.64 -7.34
CA TYR A 403 33.52 10.74 -7.87
C TYR A 403 33.85 9.62 -6.88
N GLU A 404 34.11 9.95 -5.61
CA GLU A 404 34.42 8.97 -4.56
C GLU A 404 33.30 7.94 -4.37
N TYR A 405 32.04 8.38 -4.44
CA TYR A 405 30.90 7.48 -4.36
C TYR A 405 30.81 6.56 -5.58
N LEU A 406 30.99 7.09 -6.79
CA LEU A 406 30.91 6.31 -8.02
C LEU A 406 32.01 5.26 -8.11
N GLU A 407 33.23 5.57 -7.67
CA GLU A 407 34.32 4.58 -7.59
C GLU A 407 33.99 3.48 -6.57
N LYS A 408 33.45 3.81 -5.38
CA LYS A 408 33.04 2.80 -4.39
C LYS A 408 31.94 1.88 -4.92
N VAL A 409 30.95 2.42 -5.63
CA VAL A 409 29.90 1.61 -6.27
C VAL A 409 30.50 0.70 -7.34
N ARG A 410 31.42 1.22 -8.15
CA ARG A 410 32.11 0.43 -9.18
C ARG A 410 32.96 -0.70 -8.58
N GLU A 411 33.65 -0.46 -7.47
CA GLU A 411 34.38 -1.49 -6.74
C GLU A 411 33.44 -2.56 -6.18
N ALA A 412 32.33 -2.15 -5.55
CA ALA A 412 31.32 -3.08 -5.05
C ALA A 412 30.68 -3.92 -6.17
N ASP A 413 30.33 -3.31 -7.30
CA ASP A 413 29.79 -4.01 -8.47
C ASP A 413 30.81 -5.01 -9.04
N ARG A 414 32.10 -4.65 -9.04
CA ARG A 414 33.18 -5.56 -9.44
C ARG A 414 33.30 -6.73 -8.47
N GLU A 415 33.24 -6.50 -7.16
CA GLU A 415 33.25 -7.56 -6.15
C GLU A 415 32.04 -8.48 -6.29
N MET A 416 30.83 -7.94 -6.45
CA MET A 416 29.63 -8.74 -6.69
C MET A 416 29.75 -9.57 -7.97
N ALA A 417 30.24 -9.00 -9.07
CA ALA A 417 30.47 -9.74 -10.31
C ALA A 417 31.49 -10.87 -10.13
N ILE A 418 32.53 -10.66 -9.32
CA ILE A 418 33.47 -11.72 -8.92
C ILE A 418 32.73 -12.79 -8.11
N PHE A 419 31.90 -12.40 -7.14
CA PHE A 419 31.12 -13.35 -6.32
C PHE A 419 30.14 -14.18 -7.15
N GLU A 420 29.40 -13.55 -8.06
CA GLU A 420 28.49 -14.22 -8.99
C GLU A 420 29.25 -15.16 -9.95
N SER A 421 30.47 -14.80 -10.34
CA SER A 421 31.31 -15.64 -11.21
C SER A 421 31.80 -16.92 -10.54
N PHE A 422 31.80 -17.00 -9.20
CA PHE A 422 32.16 -18.24 -8.49
C PHE A 422 31.08 -19.33 -8.60
N GLY A 423 29.89 -19.03 -9.11
CA GLY A 423 28.88 -20.04 -9.40
C GLY A 423 28.41 -20.81 -8.17
N TYR A 424 28.26 -20.15 -7.02
CA TYR A 424 27.73 -20.78 -5.80
C TYR A 424 26.36 -21.41 -6.09
N GLU A 425 26.28 -22.74 -6.12
CA GLU A 425 25.01 -23.44 -5.99
C GLU A 425 24.49 -23.17 -4.59
N THR A 426 23.40 -22.43 -4.48
CA THR A 426 22.71 -22.23 -3.19
C THR A 426 22.21 -23.58 -2.70
N CYS A 427 22.89 -24.11 -1.70
CA CYS A 427 22.53 -25.32 -0.97
C CYS A 427 21.11 -25.20 -0.43
N LYS A 428 20.25 -26.16 -0.78
CA LYS A 428 18.81 -26.09 -0.46
C LYS A 428 18.45 -26.70 0.89
N ASP A 429 19.38 -27.43 1.50
CA ASP A 429 19.16 -28.22 2.69
C ASP A 429 20.32 -28.09 3.69
N GLU A 430 20.08 -28.39 4.97
CA GLU A 430 21.06 -28.21 6.07
C GLU A 430 22.28 -29.16 5.96
N PHE A 431 22.23 -30.13 5.04
CA PHE A 431 23.29 -31.10 4.72
C PHE A 431 23.84 -30.96 3.30
N ASP A 432 23.40 -29.94 2.58
CA ASP A 432 23.83 -29.67 1.21
C ASP A 432 25.06 -28.76 1.33
N TYR A 433 26.26 -29.30 1.14
CA TYR A 433 27.51 -28.53 1.16
C TYR A 433 28.04 -28.42 -0.26
N SER A 434 28.65 -27.28 -0.59
CA SER A 434 29.31 -27.07 -1.89
C SER A 434 30.34 -28.17 -2.15
N THR A 435 30.18 -28.90 -3.26
CA THR A 435 31.13 -29.93 -3.72
C THR A 435 32.35 -29.34 -4.42
N VAL A 436 32.39 -28.02 -4.61
CA VAL A 436 33.48 -27.32 -5.28
C VAL A 436 34.62 -27.16 -4.27
N ASN A 437 35.65 -28.01 -4.42
CA ASN A 437 36.89 -28.09 -3.64
C ASN A 437 36.89 -28.97 -2.37
N ILE A 438 36.00 -29.95 -2.24
CA ILE A 438 36.25 -31.05 -1.30
C ILE A 438 37.06 -32.11 -2.03
N GLN A 439 38.39 -32.10 -1.87
CA GLN A 439 39.15 -33.33 -2.03
C GLN A 439 38.70 -34.27 -0.92
N ILE A 440 37.91 -35.28 -1.25
CA ILE A 440 37.66 -36.40 -0.35
C ILE A 440 39.02 -37.06 -0.15
N GLU A 441 39.67 -36.82 0.98
CA GLU A 441 40.78 -37.67 1.40
C GLU A 441 40.22 -39.09 1.45
N GLU A 442 40.85 -40.01 0.71
CA GLU A 442 40.45 -41.42 0.74
C GLU A 442 40.40 -41.88 2.21
N ASP A 443 39.27 -42.47 2.61
CA ASP A 443 39.05 -42.92 3.98
C ASP A 443 40.31 -43.62 4.50
N TYR A 444 40.85 -43.12 5.61
CA TYR A 444 41.99 -43.72 6.27
C TYR A 444 41.67 -45.19 6.54
N VAL A 445 42.29 -46.11 5.78
CA VAL A 445 42.20 -47.54 6.04
C VAL A 445 43.22 -47.85 7.15
N PRO A 446 42.80 -48.09 8.40
CA PRO A 446 43.74 -48.41 9.45
C PRO A 446 44.47 -49.71 9.09
N ASN A 447 45.81 -49.68 9.15
CA ASN A 447 46.62 -50.87 8.93
C ASN A 447 46.17 -51.98 9.91
N PRO A 448 45.63 -53.11 9.42
CA PRO A 448 45.11 -54.19 10.28
C PRO A 448 46.18 -54.84 11.15
N SER A 449 47.45 -54.56 10.89
CA SER A 449 48.60 -55.04 11.67
C SER A 449 49.08 -54.05 12.74
N ASN A 450 48.40 -52.91 12.98
CA ASN A 450 48.82 -51.94 13.99
C ASN A 450 48.54 -52.45 15.42
N PRO A 451 49.57 -52.81 16.21
CA PRO A 451 49.39 -53.41 17.55
C PRO A 451 48.86 -52.42 18.61
N ARG A 452 48.66 -51.14 18.25
CA ARG A 452 48.13 -50.10 19.15
C ARG A 452 46.61 -49.89 19.04
N LEU A 453 45.92 -50.50 18.06
CA LEU A 453 44.47 -50.42 17.95
C LEU A 453 43.83 -51.43 18.92
N ARG A 454 43.46 -50.96 20.12
CA ARG A 454 42.69 -51.77 21.08
C ARG A 454 41.26 -51.92 20.56
N LYS A 455 40.82 -53.15 20.28
CA LYS A 455 39.42 -53.45 20.01
C LYS A 455 38.61 -53.18 21.28
N PHE A 456 37.72 -52.19 21.23
CA PHE A 456 36.71 -52.00 22.26
C PHE A 456 35.68 -53.13 22.11
N ILE A 457 35.53 -53.95 23.14
CA ILE A 457 34.48 -54.98 23.22
C ILE A 457 33.44 -54.40 24.17
N GLU A 458 32.25 -54.10 23.65
CA GLU A 458 31.14 -53.66 24.49
C GLU A 458 30.75 -54.78 25.47
N PRO A 459 30.61 -54.48 26.78
CA PRO A 459 30.07 -55.43 27.72
C PRO A 459 28.57 -55.65 27.46
N ILE A 460 28.20 -56.91 27.25
CA ILE A 460 26.81 -57.33 27.14
C ILE A 460 26.21 -57.30 28.55
N PHE A 461 25.30 -56.38 28.82
CA PHE A 461 24.48 -56.41 30.02
C PHE A 461 23.33 -57.40 29.81
N ILE A 462 23.31 -58.46 30.61
CA ILE A 462 22.19 -59.40 30.70
C ILE A 462 21.32 -58.92 31.85
N ASP A 463 20.13 -58.42 31.55
CA ASP A 463 19.12 -58.09 32.55
C ASP A 463 18.57 -59.40 33.17
N PHE A 464 18.62 -59.52 34.50
CA PHE A 464 17.85 -60.49 35.29
C PHE A 464 16.73 -59.79 36.05
#